data_AF-A0A1G3QB09-F1
#
_entry.id   AF-A0A1G3QB09-F1
#
_cell.length_a   1.000
_cell.length_b   1.000
_cell.length_c   1.000
_cell.angle_alpha   90.00
_cell.angle_beta   90.00
_cell.angle_gamma   90.00
#
_symmetry.space_group_name_H-M   'P 1'
#
loop_
_entity.id
_entity.type
_entity.pdbx_description
1 polymer ?
#
loop_
_entity_poly.entity_id
_entity_poly.type
_entity_poly.pdbx_seq_one_letter_code
_entity_poly.pdbx_strand_id
1 'polypeptide(L)'
;MGFWEQYGQGIIGIIIILAVIAAALIGYRILKSRLQKKMDDQQHLVNQHKVPTSILVLEKRKDKITNANIPKSVIEHIPKVYKIKKVPIVKAKIGHQVIDLLCDEDVFDKLPVRKTVRVDLAGIFIAAVKQGKK
;
A
#
# COMPACT_ATOMS: atom_id res chain seq x y z
N MET A 1 14.30 -62.25 11.23
CA MET A 1 14.67 -61.15 10.32
C MET A 1 13.36 -60.48 9.93
N GLY A 2 13.15 -59.18 10.19
CA GLY A 2 11.86 -58.54 9.82
C GLY A 2 11.49 -57.25 10.55
N PHE A 3 12.24 -56.81 11.55
CA PHE A 3 11.98 -55.51 12.21
C PHE A 3 12.27 -54.33 11.24
N TRP A 4 13.33 -54.43 10.43
CA TRP A 4 13.69 -53.38 9.47
C TRP A 4 12.72 -53.26 8.27
N GLU A 5 12.03 -54.34 7.87
CA GLU A 5 11.07 -54.31 6.75
C GLU A 5 9.73 -53.70 7.14
N GLN A 6 9.27 -53.89 8.38
CA GLN A 6 7.98 -53.37 8.84
C GLN A 6 8.03 -51.87 9.19
N TYR A 7 9.15 -51.36 9.72
CA TYR A 7 9.34 -49.93 10.01
C TYR A 7 9.95 -49.14 8.84
N GLY A 8 10.64 -49.82 7.91
CA GLY A 8 11.28 -49.18 6.76
C GLY A 8 10.29 -48.41 5.88
N GLN A 9 9.12 -48.98 5.61
CA GLN A 9 8.06 -48.34 4.80
C GLN A 9 7.48 -47.08 5.48
N GLY A 10 7.32 -47.10 6.81
CA GLY A 10 6.83 -45.95 7.58
C GLY A 10 7.84 -44.80 7.68
N ILE A 11 9.13 -45.14 7.85
CA ILE A 11 10.22 -44.15 7.92
C ILE A 11 10.41 -43.46 6.55
N ILE A 12 10.33 -44.22 5.45
CA ILE A 12 10.39 -43.65 4.09
C ILE A 12 9.24 -42.66 3.85
N GLY A 13 8.02 -42.99 4.27
CA GLY A 13 6.87 -42.09 4.17
C GLY A 13 7.06 -40.78 4.94
N ILE A 14 7.60 -40.85 6.17
CA ILE A 14 7.90 -39.66 7.00
C ILE A 14 8.98 -38.78 6.35
N ILE A 15 10.03 -39.38 5.78
CA ILE A 15 11.10 -38.66 5.10
C ILE A 15 10.57 -37.94 3.85
N ILE A 16 9.69 -38.57 3.07
CA ILE A 16 9.07 -37.97 1.90
C ILE A 16 8.20 -36.77 2.31
N ILE A 17 7.38 -36.91 3.36
CA ILE A 17 6.54 -35.81 3.87
C ILE A 17 7.39 -34.65 4.37
N LEU A 18 8.49 -34.92 5.09
CA LEU A 18 9.44 -33.90 5.53
C LEU A 18 10.09 -33.18 4.35
N ALA A 19 10.48 -33.91 3.31
CA ALA A 19 11.06 -33.33 2.10
C ALA A 19 10.08 -32.41 1.36
N VAL A 20 8.80 -32.81 1.25
CA VAL A 20 7.76 -31.98 0.62
C VAL A 20 7.51 -30.70 1.44
N ILE A 21 7.43 -30.80 2.77
CA ILE A 21 7.25 -29.63 3.65
C ILE A 21 8.45 -28.67 3.53
N ALA A 22 9.68 -29.20 3.53
CA ALA A 22 10.89 -28.40 3.35
C ALA A 22 10.89 -27.67 1.99
N ALA A 23 10.53 -28.37 0.91
CA ALA A 23 10.43 -27.76 -0.42
C ALA A 23 9.36 -26.66 -0.48
N ALA A 24 8.19 -26.86 0.14
CA ALA A 24 7.13 -25.86 0.22
C ALA A 24 7.56 -24.61 0.98
N LEU A 25 8.27 -24.77 2.11
CA LEU A 25 8.79 -23.64 2.89
C LEU A 25 9.82 -22.81 2.10
N ILE A 26 10.72 -23.46 1.36
CA ILE A 26 11.72 -22.78 0.53
C ILE A 26 11.03 -22.02 -0.61
N GLY A 27 10.08 -22.65 -1.31
CA GLY A 27 9.30 -22.01 -2.36
C GLY A 27 8.53 -20.78 -1.87
N TYR A 28 7.88 -20.90 -0.71
CA TYR A 28 7.14 -19.79 -0.09
C TYR A 28 8.05 -18.61 0.28
N ARG A 29 9.25 -18.88 0.83
CA ARG A 29 10.22 -17.84 1.20
C ARG A 29 10.72 -17.05 -0.01
N ILE A 30 10.97 -17.72 -1.13
CA ILE A 30 11.42 -17.06 -2.36
C ILE A 30 10.32 -16.14 -2.90
N LEU A 31 9.08 -16.64 -3.01
CA LEU A 31 7.96 -15.86 -3.51
C LEU A 31 7.70 -14.62 -2.63
N LYS A 32 7.69 -14.79 -1.30
CA LYS A 32 7.52 -13.68 -0.36
C LYS A 32 8.60 -12.61 -0.53
N SER A 33 9.87 -13.01 -0.64
CA SER A 33 10.97 -12.05 -0.80
C SER A 33 10.88 -11.25 -2.11
N ARG A 34 10.41 -11.87 -3.20
CA ARG A 34 10.23 -11.22 -4.50
C ARG A 34 9.10 -10.21 -4.50
N LEU A 35 7.97 -10.53 -3.84
CA LEU A 35 6.87 -9.58 -3.68
C LEU A 35 7.27 -8.41 -2.78
N GLN A 36 7.94 -8.69 -1.65
CA GLN A 36 8.35 -7.65 -0.70
C GLN A 36 9.25 -6.60 -1.37
N LYS A 37 10.26 -7.02 -2.15
CA LYS A 37 11.17 -6.10 -2.85
C LYS A 37 10.46 -5.17 -3.83
N LYS A 38 9.50 -5.68 -4.60
CA LYS A 38 8.72 -4.86 -5.54
C LYS A 38 7.87 -3.81 -4.84
N MET A 39 7.35 -4.12 -3.66
CA MET A 39 6.59 -3.17 -2.84
C MET A 39 7.51 -2.11 -2.25
N ASP A 40 8.67 -2.52 -1.76
CA ASP A 40 9.66 -1.63 -1.13
C ASP A 40 10.24 -0.62 -2.13
N ASP A 41 10.62 -1.07 -3.33
CA ASP A 41 11.13 -0.20 -4.40
C ASP A 41 10.08 0.85 -4.81
N GLN A 42 8.81 0.45 -4.93
CA GLN A 42 7.72 1.40 -5.21
C GLN A 42 7.53 2.40 -4.08
N GLN A 43 7.58 1.92 -2.83
CA GLN A 43 7.43 2.78 -1.66
C GLN A 43 8.60 3.76 -1.52
N HIS A 44 9.83 3.33 -1.86
CA HIS A 44 11.01 4.19 -1.90
C HIS A 44 10.88 5.33 -2.90
N LEU A 45 10.43 5.04 -4.13
CA LEU A 45 10.19 6.08 -5.13
C LEU A 45 9.13 7.09 -4.67
N VAL A 46 8.02 6.61 -4.08
CA VAL A 46 6.98 7.48 -3.51
C VAL A 46 7.53 8.35 -2.38
N ASN A 47 8.42 7.80 -1.54
CA ASN A 47 9.04 8.52 -0.44
C ASN A 47 10.03 9.60 -0.92
N GLN A 48 10.77 9.36 -1.99
CA GLN A 48 11.75 10.31 -2.54
C GLN A 48 11.09 11.56 -3.13
N HIS A 49 9.87 11.46 -3.64
CA HIS A 49 9.12 12.57 -4.23
C HIS A 49 8.17 13.27 -3.24
N LYS A 50 8.37 13.08 -1.93
CA LYS A 50 7.59 13.75 -0.89
C LYS A 50 7.94 15.23 -0.79
N VAL A 51 6.98 16.09 -1.12
CA VAL A 51 7.09 17.54 -0.98
C VAL A 51 6.21 18.01 0.19
N PRO A 52 6.79 18.58 1.26
CA PRO A 52 6.02 19.10 2.38
C PRO A 52 5.23 20.34 1.93
N THR A 53 3.91 20.26 2.01
CA THR A 53 2.99 21.32 1.55
C THR A 53 1.94 21.60 2.60
N SER A 54 1.62 22.88 2.81
CA SER A 54 0.53 23.28 3.70
C SER A 54 -0.79 23.31 2.91
N ILE A 55 -1.77 22.53 3.35
CA ILE A 55 -3.06 22.43 2.69
C ILE A 55 -4.19 22.73 3.68
N LEU A 56 -5.26 23.36 3.20
CA LEU A 56 -6.51 23.52 3.93
C LEU A 56 -7.45 22.39 3.53
N VAL A 57 -7.74 21.48 4.45
CA VAL A 57 -8.66 20.37 4.21
C VAL A 57 -10.09 20.90 4.23
N LEU A 58 -10.80 20.86 3.10
CA LEU A 58 -12.17 21.34 3.00
C LEU A 58 -13.18 20.23 3.34
N GLU A 59 -13.00 19.07 2.71
CA GLU A 59 -13.94 17.95 2.77
C GLU A 59 -13.20 16.62 2.65
N LYS A 60 -13.75 15.59 3.29
CA LYS A 60 -13.32 14.21 3.21
C LYS A 60 -14.45 13.35 2.66
N ARG A 61 -14.18 12.56 1.63
CA ARG A 61 -15.17 11.64 1.05
C ARG A 61 -14.52 10.36 0.53
N LYS A 62 -15.25 9.24 0.53
CA LYS A 62 -14.81 8.00 -0.13
C LYS A 62 -15.55 7.87 -1.45
N ASP A 63 -14.84 8.04 -2.57
CA ASP A 63 -15.44 8.05 -3.92
C ASP A 63 -14.51 7.39 -4.94
N LYS A 64 -14.97 7.22 -6.18
CA LYS A 64 -14.17 6.71 -7.29
C LYS A 64 -13.23 7.79 -7.81
N ILE A 65 -12.04 7.38 -8.25
CA ILE A 65 -11.02 8.26 -8.85
C ILE A 65 -11.56 9.01 -10.07
N THR A 66 -12.51 8.42 -10.80
CA THR A 66 -13.15 9.04 -11.96
C THR A 66 -13.98 10.27 -11.64
N ASN A 67 -14.44 10.42 -10.39
CA ASN A 67 -15.25 11.55 -9.92
C ASN A 67 -14.41 12.63 -9.23
N ALA A 68 -13.11 12.38 -9.04
CA ALA A 68 -12.21 13.29 -8.38
C ALA A 68 -11.62 14.29 -9.39
N ASN A 69 -11.44 15.55 -8.96
CA ASN A 69 -10.77 16.57 -9.76
C ASN A 69 -9.24 16.35 -9.76
N ILE A 70 -8.80 15.30 -10.46
CA ILE A 70 -7.42 14.85 -10.56
C ILE A 70 -6.94 15.01 -12.01
N PRO A 71 -5.69 15.45 -12.26
CA PRO A 71 -5.15 15.56 -13.62
C PRO A 71 -5.21 14.22 -14.37
N LYS A 72 -5.68 14.26 -15.62
CA LYS A 72 -5.84 13.05 -16.46
C LYS A 72 -4.54 12.25 -16.63
N SER A 73 -3.41 12.94 -16.72
CA SER A 73 -2.08 12.32 -16.79
C SER A 73 -1.81 11.36 -15.63
N VAL A 74 -2.24 11.71 -14.41
CA VAL A 74 -2.04 10.84 -13.25
C VAL A 74 -3.07 9.73 -13.19
N ILE A 75 -4.31 9.99 -13.62
CA ILE A 75 -5.36 8.96 -13.71
C ILE A 75 -4.94 7.83 -14.65
N GLU A 76 -4.28 8.13 -15.76
CA GLU A 76 -3.82 7.14 -16.73
C GLU A 76 -2.84 6.13 -16.12
N HIS A 77 -1.91 6.59 -15.28
CA HIS A 77 -0.92 5.75 -14.60
C HIS A 77 -1.47 4.92 -13.43
N ILE A 78 -2.66 5.24 -12.92
CA ILE A 78 -3.25 4.50 -11.79
C ILE A 78 -3.71 3.10 -12.24
N PRO A 79 -3.40 2.02 -11.48
CA PRO A 79 -3.82 0.68 -11.82
C PRO A 79 -5.36 0.58 -11.87
N LYS A 80 -5.88 -0.21 -12.82
CA LYS A 80 -7.33 -0.35 -13.06
C LYS A 80 -8.13 -0.74 -11.81
N VAL A 81 -7.52 -1.49 -10.89
CA VAL A 81 -8.13 -1.90 -9.61
C VAL A 81 -8.51 -0.69 -8.75
N TYR A 82 -7.65 0.33 -8.67
CA TYR A 82 -7.90 1.54 -7.88
C TYR A 82 -8.94 2.46 -8.51
N LYS A 83 -9.14 2.38 -9.83
CA LYS A 83 -10.17 3.15 -10.55
C LYS A 83 -11.60 2.70 -10.21
N ILE A 84 -11.76 1.42 -9.88
CA ILE A 84 -13.07 0.79 -9.65
C ILE A 84 -13.50 0.90 -8.18
N LYS A 85 -12.54 0.80 -7.25
CA LYS A 85 -12.80 0.86 -5.81
C LYS A 85 -13.09 2.29 -5.35
N LYS A 86 -13.90 2.42 -4.30
CA LYS A 86 -14.06 3.68 -3.57
C LYS A 86 -12.79 3.91 -2.76
N VAL A 87 -12.07 4.99 -3.05
CA VAL A 87 -10.81 5.34 -2.39
C VAL A 87 -11.02 6.59 -1.51
N PRO A 88 -10.21 6.77 -0.45
CA PRO A 88 -10.29 7.95 0.39
C PRO A 88 -9.77 9.17 -0.38
N ILE A 89 -10.64 10.15 -0.58
CA ILE A 89 -10.36 11.40 -1.28
C ILE A 89 -10.56 12.57 -0.33
N VAL A 90 -9.61 13.50 -0.35
CA VAL A 90 -9.61 14.71 0.46
C VAL A 90 -9.61 15.90 -0.47
N LYS A 91 -10.70 16.67 -0.46
CA LYS A 91 -10.74 17.95 -1.18
C LYS A 91 -9.96 18.96 -0.35
N ALA A 92 -8.87 19.47 -0.90
CA ALA A 92 -7.99 20.38 -0.20
C ALA A 92 -7.67 21.61 -1.04
N LYS A 93 -7.51 22.75 -0.37
CA LYS A 93 -7.04 23.99 -0.96
C LYS A 93 -5.54 24.12 -0.72
N ILE A 94 -4.77 24.18 -1.81
CA ILE A 94 -3.33 24.42 -1.80
C ILE A 94 -3.11 25.85 -2.28
N GLY A 95 -2.76 26.75 -1.36
CA GLY A 95 -2.68 28.19 -1.66
C GLY A 95 -4.03 28.73 -2.15
N HIS A 96 -4.14 28.99 -3.46
CA HIS A 96 -5.37 29.49 -4.09
C HIS A 96 -6.20 28.38 -4.76
N GLN A 97 -5.60 27.27 -5.16
CA GLN A 97 -6.24 26.24 -5.98
C GLN A 97 -6.91 25.15 -5.13
N VAL A 98 -8.11 24.71 -5.51
CA VAL A 98 -8.82 23.59 -4.87
C VAL A 98 -8.66 22.34 -5.72
N ILE A 99 -8.08 21.29 -5.16
CA ILE A 99 -7.86 20.01 -5.83
C ILE A 99 -8.30 18.84 -4.95
N ASP A 100 -8.59 17.71 -5.58
CA ASP A 100 -8.92 16.48 -4.89
C ASP A 100 -7.64 15.63 -4.75
N LEU A 101 -7.26 15.32 -3.52
CA LEU A 101 -6.08 14.53 -3.18
C LEU A 101 -6.48 13.13 -2.73
N LEU A 102 -5.67 12.14 -3.07
CA LEU A 102 -5.82 10.75 -2.63
C LEU A 102 -5.05 10.54 -1.33
N CYS A 103 -5.52 9.65 -0.47
CA CYS A 103 -4.77 9.27 0.74
C CYS A 103 -5.10 7.84 1.17
N ASP A 104 -4.23 7.25 1.99
CA ASP A 104 -4.51 5.97 2.66
C ASP A 104 -5.52 6.15 3.80
N GLU A 105 -6.16 5.06 4.22
CA GLU A 105 -7.16 5.09 5.29
C GLU A 105 -6.59 5.60 6.62
N ASP A 106 -5.34 5.23 6.95
CA ASP A 106 -4.65 5.69 8.16
C ASP A 106 -4.39 7.20 8.17
N VAL A 107 -4.16 7.78 7.00
CA VAL A 107 -3.95 9.23 6.81
C VAL A 107 -5.30 9.94 6.80
N PHE A 108 -6.29 9.32 6.15
CA PHE A 108 -7.65 9.84 6.05
C PHE A 108 -8.27 10.08 7.43
N ASP A 109 -8.09 9.17 8.39
CA ASP A 109 -8.63 9.33 9.74
C ASP A 109 -7.98 10.53 10.47
N LYS A 110 -6.66 10.66 10.39
CA LYS A 110 -5.84 11.65 11.11
C LYS A 110 -6.01 13.09 10.63
N LEU A 111 -6.53 13.32 9.42
CA LEU A 111 -6.68 14.66 8.86
C LEU A 111 -7.83 15.43 9.53
N PRO A 112 -7.66 16.63 10.09
CA PRO A 112 -8.79 17.42 10.55
C PRO A 112 -9.53 18.08 9.38
N VAL A 113 -10.86 18.08 9.39
CA VAL A 113 -11.67 18.80 8.39
C VAL A 113 -11.73 20.29 8.75
N ARG A 114 -11.73 21.18 7.76
CA ARG A 114 -11.75 22.65 7.89
C ARG A 114 -10.56 23.24 8.66
N LYS A 115 -9.42 22.55 8.69
CA LYS A 115 -8.18 23.05 9.31
C LYS A 115 -7.02 23.00 8.33
N THR A 116 -6.09 23.93 8.50
CA THR A 116 -4.82 23.95 7.78
C THR A 116 -3.87 22.96 8.43
N VAL A 117 -3.33 22.04 7.64
CA VAL A 117 -2.34 21.06 8.08
C VAL A 117 -1.20 20.97 7.09
N ARG A 118 0.00 20.68 7.61
CA ARG A 118 1.16 20.36 6.77
C ARG A 118 1.13 18.87 6.46
N VAL A 119 1.29 18.53 5.20
CA VAL A 119 1.30 17.15 4.73
C VAL A 119 2.44 16.95 3.74
N ASP A 120 2.92 15.73 3.63
CA ASP A 120 3.85 15.35 2.58
C ASP A 120 3.05 14.87 1.36
N LEU A 121 3.15 15.62 0.26
CA LEU A 121 2.50 15.29 -1.00
C LEU A 121 3.46 14.56 -1.92
N ALA A 122 3.02 13.44 -2.48
CA ALA A 122 3.62 12.77 -3.62
C ALA A 122 2.69 12.97 -4.82
N GLY A 123 2.84 14.11 -5.51
CA GLY A 123 1.92 14.54 -6.56
C GLY A 123 0.49 14.75 -6.02
N ILE A 124 -0.44 13.87 -6.39
CA ILE A 124 -1.85 13.91 -5.96
C ILE A 124 -2.13 13.09 -4.70
N PHE A 125 -1.11 12.40 -4.17
CA PHE A 125 -1.25 11.50 -3.04
C PHE A 125 -0.69 12.13 -1.76
N ILE A 126 -1.45 12.05 -0.66
CA ILE A 126 -1.04 12.46 0.67
C ILE A 126 -0.34 11.28 1.32
N ALA A 127 0.98 11.34 1.39
CA ALA A 127 1.79 10.24 1.88
C ALA A 127 1.96 10.26 3.41
N ALA A 128 1.93 11.42 4.05
CA ALA A 128 1.97 11.53 5.50
C ALA A 128 1.39 12.87 5.99
N VAL A 129 0.80 12.88 7.18
CA VAL A 129 0.46 14.13 7.87
C VAL A 129 1.65 14.54 8.73
N LYS A 130 2.24 15.71 8.46
CA LYS A 130 3.17 16.34 9.37
C LYS A 130 2.37 17.20 10.32
N GLN A 131 1.93 16.59 11.43
CA GLN A 131 1.40 17.36 12.54
C GLN A 131 2.50 18.35 12.96
N GLY A 132 2.24 19.64 12.73
CA GLY A 132 3.04 20.67 13.35
C GLY A 132 3.01 20.40 14.84
N LYS A 133 4.19 20.29 15.47
CA LYS A 133 4.29 20.29 16.93
C LYS A 133 3.39 21.41 17.45
N LYS A 134 2.52 21.06 18.40
CA LYS A 134 1.76 22.02 19.21
C LYS A 134 2.66 23.15 19.68
#